data_AF-A0A2L0HAZ1-F1
#
_entry.id   AF-A0A2L0HAZ1-F1
#
_cell.length_a   1.000
_cell.length_b   1.000
_cell.length_c   1.000
_cell.angle_alpha   90.00
_cell.angle_beta   90.00
_cell.angle_gamma   90.00
#
_symmetry.space_group_name_H-M   'P 1'
#
loop_
_entity.id
_entity.type
_entity.pdbx_description
1 polymer ?
#
loop_
_entity_poly.entity_id
_entity_poly.type
_entity_poly.pdbx_seq_one_letter_code
_entity_poly.pdbx_strand_id
1 'polypeptide(L)'
;MLNPELVWMTPVIVRKKDGTPQVFACVNDALDFLEEDLALHRGGKYSRAVQTCRRALNRMTPVAIAREAFIDACRDAGMAASADAMFGAKPGAGGQHSLA
;
A
#
# COMPACT_ATOMS: atom_id res chain seq x y z
N MET A 1 -9.20 7.99 16.13
CA MET A 1 -10.28 8.66 15.38
C MET A 1 -9.90 8.67 13.91
N LEU A 2 -10.81 8.28 13.01
CA LEU A 2 -10.55 8.33 11.56
C LEU A 2 -10.65 9.79 11.11
N ASN A 3 -9.55 10.35 10.59
CA ASN A 3 -9.55 11.68 9.98
C ASN A 3 -10.02 11.52 8.52
N PRO A 4 -11.23 11.94 8.14
CA PRO A 4 -11.76 11.71 6.80
C PRO A 4 -10.90 12.37 5.71
N GLU A 5 -10.19 13.44 6.05
CA GLU A 5 -9.28 14.14 5.14
C GLU A 5 -8.00 13.37 4.82
N LEU A 6 -7.72 12.30 5.56
CA LEU A 6 -6.57 11.41 5.35
C LEU A 6 -6.95 10.13 4.61
N VAL A 7 -8.24 9.92 4.34
CA VAL A 7 -8.76 8.76 3.61
C VAL A 7 -8.52 8.96 2.11
N TRP A 8 -8.03 7.93 1.45
CA TRP A 8 -7.88 7.92 0.00
C TRP A 8 -9.22 7.61 -0.68
N MET A 9 -9.50 8.28 -1.79
CA MET A 9 -10.69 8.01 -2.61
C MET A 9 -10.76 6.54 -3.08
N THR A 10 -9.59 5.95 -3.33
CA THR A 10 -9.47 4.53 -3.68
C THR A 10 -8.38 3.91 -2.81
N PRO A 11 -8.70 2.88 -2.03
CA PRO A 11 -7.71 2.21 -1.20
C PRO A 11 -6.59 1.62 -2.06
N VAL A 12 -5.44 1.39 -1.46
CA VAL A 12 -4.30 0.71 -2.09
C VAL A 12 -4.23 -0.70 -1.55
N ILE A 13 -4.16 -1.70 -2.45
CA ILE A 13 -3.87 -3.08 -2.05
C ILE A 13 -2.40 -3.35 -2.30
N VAL A 14 -1.70 -3.73 -1.24
CA VAL A 14 -0.30 -4.14 -1.30
C VAL A 14 -0.25 -5.63 -1.02
N ARG A 15 0.35 -6.39 -1.94
CA ARG A 15 0.68 -7.79 -1.72
C ARG A 15 2.12 -7.87 -1.23
N LYS A 16 2.28 -8.26 0.04
CA LYS A 16 3.61 -8.44 0.65
C LYS A 16 4.34 -9.61 0.02
N LYS A 17 5.64 -9.72 0.26
CA LYS A 17 6.50 -10.81 -0.26
C LYS A 17 6.03 -12.21 0.15
N ASP A 18 5.40 -12.31 1.32
CA ASP A 18 4.76 -13.54 1.82
C ASP A 18 3.47 -13.93 1.05
N GLY A 19 3.01 -13.07 0.14
CA GLY A 19 1.80 -13.30 -0.66
C GLY A 19 0.52 -12.79 -0.01
N THR A 20 0.57 -12.40 1.28
CA THR A 20 -0.55 -11.82 2.03
C THR A 20 -0.95 -10.44 1.46
N PRO A 21 -2.21 -10.25 1.02
CA PRO A 21 -2.72 -8.95 0.62
C PRO A 21 -3.11 -8.11 1.83
N GLN A 22 -2.71 -6.84 1.83
CA GLN A 22 -3.11 -5.85 2.84
C GLN A 22 -3.71 -4.62 2.16
N VAL A 23 -4.82 -4.12 2.73
CA VAL A 23 -5.56 -2.97 2.22
C VAL A 23 -5.19 -1.75 3.07
N PHE A 24 -4.85 -0.65 2.41
CA PHE A 24 -4.56 0.64 3.02
C PHE A 24 -5.58 1.66 2.52
N ALA A 25 -6.43 2.14 3.42
CA ALA A 25 -7.49 3.08 3.08
C ALA A 25 -7.12 4.54 3.34
N CYS A 26 -6.11 4.80 4.17
CA CYS A 26 -5.72 6.15 4.55
C CYS A 26 -4.20 6.32 4.72
N VAL A 27 -3.78 7.58 4.82
CA VAL A 27 -2.36 7.95 5.03
C VAL A 27 -1.83 7.41 6.37
N ASN A 28 -2.67 7.33 7.41
CA ASN A 28 -2.25 6.83 8.72
C ASN A 28 -1.83 5.36 8.66
N ASP A 29 -2.68 4.49 8.10
CA ASP A 29 -2.38 3.05 7.96
C ASP A 29 -1.11 2.83 7.12
N ALA A 30 -0.96 3.61 6.05
CA ALA A 30 0.20 3.54 5.18
C ALA A 30 1.48 4.00 5.89
N LEU A 31 1.42 5.08 6.68
CA LEU A 31 2.57 5.56 7.43
C LEU A 31 2.99 4.58 8.52
N ASP A 32 2.05 4.01 9.24
CA ASP A 32 2.30 2.98 10.27
C ASP A 32 3.06 1.79 9.67
N PHE A 33 2.57 1.24 8.57
CA PHE A 33 3.27 0.17 7.84
C PHE A 33 4.66 0.59 7.35
N LEU A 34 4.81 1.81 6.85
CA LEU A 34 6.12 2.32 6.45
C LEU A 34 7.07 2.43 7.65
N GLU A 35 6.59 2.83 8.82
CA GLU A 35 7.43 3.00 10.01
C GLU A 35 7.83 1.68 10.66
N GLU A 36 6.97 0.65 10.59
CA GLU A 36 7.30 -0.71 11.04
C GLU A 36 8.36 -1.39 10.16
N ASP A 37 8.23 -1.28 8.82
CA ASP A 37 9.08 -1.99 7.87
C ASP A 37 10.34 -1.20 7.46
N LEU A 38 10.42 0.09 7.84
CA LEU A 38 11.61 0.96 7.76
C LEU A 38 12.88 0.36 8.41
N ALA A 39 12.72 -0.46 9.44
CA ALA A 39 13.84 -1.13 10.10
C ALA A 39 14.56 -2.13 9.18
N LEU A 40 13.88 -2.63 8.14
CA LEU A 40 14.35 -3.71 7.27
C LEU A 40 14.64 -3.25 5.84
N HIS A 41 13.97 -2.20 5.31
CA HIS A 41 14.11 -1.78 3.91
C HIS A 41 14.54 -0.30 3.75
N ARG A 42 15.86 -0.05 3.71
CA ARG A 42 16.47 1.28 3.47
C ARG A 42 16.52 1.69 1.99
N GLY A 43 15.37 1.79 1.33
CA GLY A 43 15.26 2.35 -0.03
C GLY A 43 15.12 3.88 -0.03
N GLY A 44 15.67 4.58 -1.03
CA GLY A 44 15.53 6.04 -1.17
C GLY A 44 14.06 6.48 -1.41
N LYS A 45 13.29 5.66 -2.12
CA LYS A 45 11.85 5.88 -2.34
C LYS A 45 11.03 5.67 -1.07
N TYR A 46 11.48 4.77 -0.21
CA TYR A 46 10.87 4.51 1.10
C TYR A 46 10.92 5.74 2.01
N SER A 47 12.11 6.34 2.16
CA SER A 47 12.28 7.57 2.96
C SER A 47 11.44 8.74 2.41
N ARG A 48 11.35 8.85 1.07
CA ARG A 48 10.51 9.84 0.41
C ARG A 48 9.03 9.63 0.70
N ALA A 49 8.55 8.38 0.68
CA ALA A 49 7.15 8.06 1.00
C ALA A 49 6.82 8.43 2.46
N VAL A 50 7.68 8.07 3.42
CA VAL A 50 7.51 8.42 4.85
C VAL A 50 7.39 9.94 5.04
N GLN A 51 8.31 10.71 4.44
CA GLN A 51 8.24 12.18 4.50
C GLN A 51 6.96 12.71 3.85
N THR A 52 6.56 12.16 2.70
CA THR A 52 5.37 12.62 1.97
C THR A 52 4.09 12.35 2.77
N CYS A 53 3.97 11.16 3.37
CA CYS A 53 2.87 10.80 4.26
C CYS A 53 2.82 11.71 5.49
N ARG A 54 3.95 11.93 6.17
CA ARG A 54 4.03 12.88 7.30
C ARG A 54 3.61 14.30 6.91
N ARG A 55 4.01 14.77 5.73
CA ARG A 55 3.57 16.09 5.22
C ARG A 55 2.07 16.13 4.94
N ALA A 56 1.48 15.03 4.47
CA ALA A 56 0.03 14.95 4.27
C ALA A 56 -0.75 14.97 5.60
N LEU A 57 -0.24 14.32 6.66
CA LEU A 57 -0.81 14.44 8.02
C LEU A 57 -0.83 15.89 8.51
N ASN A 58 0.22 16.65 8.18
CA ASN A 58 0.34 18.07 8.49
C ASN A 58 -0.37 18.98 7.48
N ARG A 59 -1.20 18.44 6.57
CA ARG A 59 -1.92 19.17 5.51
C ARG A 59 -1.02 20.00 4.58
N MET A 60 0.27 19.68 4.54
CA MET A 60 1.24 20.35 3.67
C MET A 60 1.31 19.74 2.27
N THR A 61 0.80 18.52 2.11
CA THR A 61 0.80 17.78 0.84
C THR A 61 -0.57 17.13 0.64
N PRO A 62 -1.13 17.13 -0.59
CA PRO A 62 -2.38 16.44 -0.87
C PRO A 62 -2.26 14.92 -0.62
N VAL A 63 -3.31 14.30 -0.09
CA VAL A 63 -3.31 12.86 0.22
C VAL A 63 -3.13 11.97 -1.01
N ALA A 64 -3.56 12.44 -2.18
CA ALA A 64 -3.31 11.77 -3.46
C ALA A 64 -1.81 11.67 -3.78
N ILE A 65 -1.01 12.68 -3.44
CA ILE A 65 0.44 12.65 -3.64
C ILE A 65 1.10 11.69 -2.64
N ALA A 66 0.62 11.65 -1.40
CA ALA A 66 1.08 10.65 -0.43
C ALA A 66 0.77 9.22 -0.86
N ARG A 67 -0.41 9.01 -1.47
CA ARG A 67 -0.81 7.72 -2.05
C ARG A 67 0.15 7.24 -3.15
N GLU A 68 0.45 8.11 -4.11
CA GLU A 68 1.34 7.75 -5.21
C GLU A 68 2.77 7.46 -4.71
N ALA A 69 3.26 8.25 -3.75
CA ALA A 69 4.55 8.01 -3.13
C ALA A 69 4.59 6.67 -2.38
N PHE A 70 3.51 6.29 -1.71
CA PHE A 70 3.37 4.99 -1.06
C PHE A 70 3.42 3.83 -2.06
N ILE A 71 2.67 3.91 -3.17
CA ILE A 71 2.66 2.88 -4.22
C ILE A 71 4.06 2.71 -4.83
N ASP A 72 4.77 3.80 -5.11
CA ASP A 72 6.13 3.76 -5.65
C ASP A 72 7.13 3.12 -4.68
N ALA A 73 7.02 3.43 -3.37
CA ALA A 73 7.84 2.79 -2.34
C ALA A 73 7.54 1.28 -2.22
N CYS A 74 6.28 0.87 -2.29
CA CYS A 74 5.93 -0.54 -2.26
C CYS A 74 6.52 -1.30 -3.46
N ARG A 75 6.46 -0.71 -4.67
CA ARG A 75 7.04 -1.30 -5.87
C ARG A 75 8.56 -1.41 -5.79
N ASP A 76 9.23 -0.37 -5.26
CA ASP A 76 10.68 -0.36 -5.04
C ASP A 76 11.12 -1.46 -4.06
N ALA A 77 10.33 -1.72 -3.02
CA ALA A 77 10.57 -2.79 -2.07
C ALA A 77 10.24 -4.20 -2.63
N GLY A 78 9.82 -4.31 -3.89
CA GLY A 78 9.46 -5.57 -4.54
C GLY A 78 8.07 -6.09 -4.16
N MET A 79 7.19 -5.24 -3.65
CA MET A 79 5.79 -5.57 -3.36
C MET A 79 4.90 -5.15 -4.53
N ALA A 80 3.83 -5.91 -4.77
CA ALA A 80 2.84 -5.52 -5.77
C ALA A 80 1.83 -4.57 -5.13
N ALA A 81 1.84 -3.30 -5.52
CA ALA A 81 0.88 -2.29 -5.09
C ALA A 81 -0.04 -1.90 -6.25
N SER A 82 -1.33 -2.15 -6.09
CA SER A 82 -2.38 -1.82 -7.04
C SER A 82 -3.31 -0.75 -6.48
N ALA A 83 -3.46 0.32 -7.26
CA ALA A 83 -4.40 1.41 -7.03
C ALA A 83 -5.84 1.03 -7.40
N ASP A 84 -6.01 -0.04 -8.19
CA ASP A 84 -7.30 -0.54 -8.64
C ASP A 84 -7.60 -1.83 -7.89
N ALA A 85 -8.51 -1.70 -6.94
CA ALA A 85 -9.06 -2.82 -6.20
C ALA A 85 -10.57 -2.83 -6.37
N MET A 86 -11.05 -2.70 -7.62
CA MET A 86 -12.45 -3.00 -7.91
C MET A 86 -12.67 -4.44 -8.34
N PHE A 87 -11.62 -5.23 -8.61
CA PHE A 87 -11.80 -6.62 -9.01
C PHE A 87 -10.84 -7.55 -8.30
N GLY A 88 -11.43 -8.49 -7.55
CA GLY A 88 -10.74 -9.65 -7.02
C GLY A 88 -10.05 -10.41 -8.14
N ALA A 89 -8.73 -10.24 -8.25
CA ALA A 89 -7.88 -11.20 -8.93
C ALA A 89 -7.83 -12.46 -8.07
N LYS A 90 -8.80 -13.35 -8.29
CA LYS A 90 -8.70 -14.75 -7.86
C LYS A 90 -7.43 -15.34 -8.49
N PRO A 91 -6.42 -15.79 -7.71
CA PRO A 91 -5.38 -16.61 -8.28
C PRO A 91 -6.04 -17.94 -8.62
N GLY A 92 -6.04 -18.30 -9.91
CA GLY A 92 -6.51 -19.60 -10.35
C GLY A 92 -5.71 -20.71 -9.67
N ALA A 93 -6.39 -21.49 -8.83
CA ALA A 93 -5.92 -22.81 -8.43
C ALA A 93 -6.67 -23.82 -9.31
N GLY A 94 -5.99 -24.25 -10.38
CA GLY A 94 -6.44 -25.36 -11.22
C GLY A 94 -6.38 -26.68 -10.46
N GLY A 95 -7.23 -27.61 -10.86
CA GLY A 95 -7.22 -28.98 -10.33
C GLY A 95 -8.56 -29.68 -10.44
N GLN A 96 -9.12 -29.77 -11.65
CA GLN A 96 -10.21 -30.71 -11.92
C GLN A 96 -9.64 -32.13 -11.91
N HIS A 97 -9.75 -32.82 -10.77
CA HIS A 97 -9.59 -34.28 -10.71
C HIS A 97 -10.76 -34.91 -11.46
N SER A 98 -10.47 -35.49 -12.62
CA SER A 98 -11.32 -36.49 -13.27
C SER A 98 -11.33 -37.75 -12.40
N LEU A 99 -12.48 -38.12 -11.87
CA LEU A 99 -12.71 -39.43 -11.29
C LEU A 99 -13.67 -40.20 -12.20
N ALA A 100 -13.16 -41.36 -12.63
CA ALA A 100 -13.81 -42.63 -12.95
C ALA A 100 -15.07 -42.62 -13.84
#